data_AF-A0A962Y7F0-F1
#
_entry.id   AF-A0A962Y7F0-F1
#
_cell.length_a   1.000
_cell.length_b   1.000
_cell.length_c   1.000
_cell.angle_alpha   90.00
_cell.angle_beta   90.00
_cell.angle_gamma   90.00
#
_symmetry.space_group_name_H-M   'P 1'
#
loop_
_entity.id
_entity.type
_entity.pdbx_description
1 polymer ?
#
loop_
_entity_poly.entity_id
_entity_poly.type
_entity_poly.pdbx_seq_one_letter_code
_entity_poly.pdbx_strand_id
1 'polypeptide(L)'
;ANGKLLVQLCWYRGIGDFGAAEWTPNAAGLIQQMAKVYCVGGRTQIARVLNHALQESRQQRIHSLVFVGDCMEEDPGHLYELAGQLKILRIPAFMFHEGREPLAASVFREIAALSGGAYCPFDTAAADQLRQLLRGVGAFSAGGLSALQQLAQREGGQLLKLVKQIDR
;
A
#
# COMPACT_ATOMS: atom_id res chain seq x y z
N ALA A 1 15.77 14.82 10.77
CA ALA A 1 16.47 13.97 9.78
C ALA A 1 15.52 13.70 8.62
N ASN A 2 15.58 14.53 7.57
CA ASN A 2 14.68 14.40 6.41
C ASN A 2 15.32 13.44 5.41
N GLY A 3 15.23 12.14 5.64
CA GLY A 3 15.43 11.16 4.58
C GLY A 3 14.44 11.48 3.46
N LYS A 4 14.92 11.67 2.23
CA LYS A 4 14.03 11.92 1.08
C LYS A 4 13.19 10.67 0.85
N LEU A 5 11.92 10.71 1.23
CA LEU A 5 10.95 9.67 0.89
C LEU A 5 10.76 9.68 -0.63
N LEU A 6 11.19 8.62 -1.30
CA LEU A 6 10.86 8.38 -2.70
C LEU A 6 9.55 7.59 -2.77
N VAL A 7 8.69 7.97 -3.70
CA VAL A 7 7.42 7.28 -3.95
C VAL A 7 7.34 6.93 -5.43
N GLN A 8 6.84 5.73 -5.75
CA GLN A 8 6.50 5.34 -7.11
C GLN A 8 4.99 5.12 -7.19
N LEU A 9 4.33 5.85 -8.10
CA LEU A 9 2.93 5.58 -8.41
C LEU A 9 2.85 4.39 -9.36
N CYS A 10 2.07 3.38 -8.99
CA CYS A 10 1.70 2.27 -9.86
C CYS A 10 0.18 2.24 -10.02
N TRP A 11 -0.31 1.76 -11.16
CA TRP A 11 -1.73 1.63 -11.44
C TRP A 11 -1.98 0.43 -12.34
N TYR A 12 -3.21 -0.06 -12.32
CA TYR A 12 -3.74 -0.95 -13.34
C TYR A 12 -5.10 -0.44 -13.80
N ARG A 13 -5.49 -0.84 -15.00
CA ARG A 13 -6.79 -0.55 -15.60
C ARG A 13 -7.06 -1.50 -16.77
N GLY A 14 -8.26 -1.48 -17.32
CA GLY A 14 -8.55 -2.21 -18.55
C GLY A 14 -8.23 -3.70 -18.46
N ILE A 15 -7.83 -4.28 -19.59
CA ILE A 15 -7.44 -5.69 -19.70
C ILE A 15 -5.92 -5.78 -19.79
N GLY A 16 -5.26 -6.08 -18.66
CA GLY A 16 -3.82 -6.30 -18.65
C GLY A 16 -2.98 -5.02 -18.78
N ASP A 17 -3.58 -3.83 -18.69
CA ASP A 17 -2.86 -2.56 -18.66
C ASP A 17 -2.41 -2.26 -17.22
N PHE A 18 -1.10 -2.28 -17.01
CA PHE A 18 -0.42 -1.96 -15.78
C PHE A 18 0.72 -1.00 -16.08
N GLY A 19 0.84 0.05 -15.28
CA GLY A 19 1.91 1.03 -15.40
C GLY A 19 2.51 1.39 -14.06
N ALA A 20 3.79 1.74 -14.08
CA ALA A 20 4.51 2.33 -12.97
C ALA A 20 5.22 3.59 -13.48
N ALA A 21 5.09 4.69 -12.73
CA ALA A 21 5.78 5.92 -13.03
C ALA A 21 7.24 5.86 -12.54
N GLU A 22 8.01 6.91 -12.79
CA GLU A 22 9.32 7.08 -12.18
C GLU A 22 9.21 7.36 -10.68
N TRP A 23 10.25 6.99 -9.92
CA TRP A 23 10.37 7.34 -8.52
C TRP A 23 10.47 8.87 -8.35
N THR A 24 9.56 9.45 -7.58
CA THR A 24 9.54 10.90 -7.30
C THR A 24 9.94 11.19 -5.85
N PRO A 25 10.81 12.19 -5.60
CA PRO A 25 11.21 12.60 -4.25
C PRO A 25 10.28 13.63 -3.61
N ASN A 26 9.24 14.08 -4.32
CA ASN A 26 8.39 15.17 -3.86
C ASN A 26 6.93 15.00 -4.29
N ALA A 27 6.05 15.69 -3.56
CA ALA A 27 4.60 15.64 -3.78
C ALA A 27 4.19 16.22 -5.14
N ALA A 28 4.88 17.26 -5.64
CA ALA A 28 4.54 17.89 -6.91
C ALA A 28 4.68 16.89 -8.08
N GLY A 29 5.77 16.12 -8.13
CA GLY A 29 5.96 15.07 -9.12
C GLY A 29 4.92 13.96 -9.01
N LEU A 30 4.55 13.56 -7.79
CA LEU A 30 3.52 12.54 -7.57
C LEU A 30 2.15 13.02 -8.07
N ILE A 31 1.76 14.26 -7.77
CA ILE A 31 0.52 14.86 -8.24
C ILE A 31 0.48 14.90 -9.79
N GLN A 32 1.58 15.28 -10.43
CA GLN A 32 1.68 15.28 -11.90
C GLN A 32 1.55 13.88 -12.51
N GLN A 33 2.09 12.85 -11.84
CA GLN A 33 1.93 11.45 -12.26
C GLN A 33 0.47 10.99 -12.08
N MET A 34 -0.13 11.26 -10.91
CA MET A 34 -1.52 10.90 -10.60
C MET A 34 -2.52 11.55 -11.56
N ALA A 35 -2.28 12.80 -11.98
CA ALA A 35 -3.14 13.50 -12.93
C ALA A 35 -3.24 12.83 -14.32
N LYS A 36 -2.32 11.92 -14.64
CA LYS A 36 -2.33 11.15 -15.91
C LYS A 36 -3.06 9.81 -15.80
N VAL A 37 -3.39 9.38 -14.58
CA VAL A 37 -4.07 8.11 -14.31
C VAL A 37 -5.58 8.34 -14.31
N TYR A 38 -6.29 7.56 -15.13
CA TYR A 38 -7.74 7.57 -15.21
C TYR A 38 -8.26 6.14 -15.26
N CYS A 39 -9.48 5.97 -14.73
CA CYS A 39 -10.13 4.67 -14.68
C CYS A 39 -10.52 4.18 -16.07
N VAL A 40 -10.24 2.92 -16.35
CA VAL A 40 -10.76 2.18 -17.50
C VAL A 40 -11.29 0.86 -16.98
N GLY A 41 -12.54 0.53 -17.32
CA GLY A 41 -13.21 -0.69 -16.85
C GLY A 41 -12.40 -1.94 -17.18
N GLY A 42 -12.28 -2.83 -16.21
CA GLY A 42 -11.41 -3.99 -16.27
C GLY A 42 -11.43 -4.76 -14.96
N ARG A 43 -10.70 -5.88 -14.92
CA ARG A 43 -10.57 -6.70 -13.71
C ARG A 43 -9.48 -6.17 -12.80
N THR A 44 -9.54 -6.52 -11.52
CA THR A 44 -8.42 -6.28 -10.59
C THR A 44 -7.13 -6.94 -11.10
N GLN A 45 -5.99 -6.29 -10.86
CA GLN A 45 -4.66 -6.77 -11.25
C GLN A 45 -3.64 -6.59 -10.12
N ILE A 46 -4.04 -6.92 -8.88
CA ILE A 46 -3.25 -6.84 -7.66
C ILE A 46 -1.99 -7.69 -7.77
N ALA A 47 -2.06 -8.86 -8.41
CA ALA A 47 -0.89 -9.71 -8.63
C ALA A 47 0.22 -8.96 -9.38
N ARG A 48 -0.13 -8.05 -10.30
CA ARG A 48 0.86 -7.22 -11.00
C ARG A 48 1.49 -6.17 -10.09
N VAL A 49 0.70 -5.56 -9.20
CA VAL A 49 1.23 -4.63 -8.19
C VAL A 49 2.23 -5.33 -7.28
N LEU A 50 1.87 -6.51 -6.75
CA LEU A 50 2.76 -7.28 -5.87
C LEU A 50 4.02 -7.75 -6.61
N ASN A 51 3.90 -8.27 -7.83
CA ASN A 51 5.03 -8.66 -8.66
C ASN A 51 5.94 -7.48 -8.99
N HIS A 52 5.37 -6.30 -9.30
CA HIS A 52 6.14 -5.10 -9.55
C HIS A 52 6.98 -4.71 -8.31
N ALA A 53 6.39 -4.73 -7.12
CA ALA A 53 7.14 -4.49 -5.88
C ALA A 53 8.27 -5.52 -5.67
N LEU A 54 8.04 -6.80 -5.98
CA LEU A 54 9.08 -7.84 -5.95
C LEU A 54 10.20 -7.56 -6.96
N GLN A 55 9.88 -7.11 -8.17
CA GLN A 55 10.86 -6.79 -9.20
C GLN A 55 11.68 -5.54 -8.84
N GLU A 56 11.03 -4.46 -8.41
CA GLU A 56 11.68 -3.22 -7.98
C GLU A 56 12.62 -3.46 -6.79
N SER A 57 12.26 -4.37 -5.89
CA SER A 57 13.09 -4.74 -4.74
C SER A 57 14.48 -5.28 -5.11
N ARG A 58 14.64 -5.79 -6.34
CA ARG A 58 15.93 -6.28 -6.88
C ARG A 58 16.82 -5.14 -7.34
N GLN A 59 16.24 -4.00 -7.68
CA GLN A 59 16.97 -2.82 -8.15
C GLN A 59 17.32 -1.90 -6.98
N GLN A 60 16.39 -1.72 -6.05
CA GLN A 60 16.57 -0.88 -4.87
C GLN A 60 15.70 -1.33 -3.70
N ARG A 61 16.06 -0.91 -2.50
CA ARG A 61 15.30 -1.25 -1.29
C ARG A 61 13.92 -0.60 -1.30
N ILE A 62 12.88 -1.42 -1.24
CA ILE A 62 11.49 -0.99 -1.00
C ILE A 62 11.20 -1.06 0.48
N HIS A 63 10.76 0.05 1.07
CA HIS A 63 10.49 0.14 2.52
C HIS A 63 9.09 -0.35 2.89
N SER A 64 8.12 -0.12 2.01
CA SER A 64 6.74 -0.57 2.16
C SER A 64 6.03 -0.49 0.82
N LEU A 65 4.96 -1.26 0.68
CA LEU A 65 3.99 -1.16 -0.40
C LEU A 65 2.69 -0.60 0.16
N VAL A 66 2.05 0.34 -0.53
CA VAL A 66 0.69 0.78 -0.22
C VAL A 66 -0.22 0.37 -1.37
N PHE A 67 -1.30 -0.32 -1.05
CA PHE A 67 -2.36 -0.63 -1.97
C PHE A 67 -3.65 0.06 -1.51
N VAL A 68 -4.33 0.75 -2.43
CA VAL A 68 -5.64 1.36 -2.19
C VAL A 68 -6.59 0.79 -3.24
N GLY A 69 -7.68 0.15 -2.80
CA GLY A 69 -8.67 -0.45 -3.69
C GLY A 69 -9.91 -0.94 -2.96
N ASP A 70 -10.95 -1.26 -3.72
CA ASP A 70 -12.31 -1.57 -3.26
C ASP A 70 -12.76 -3.01 -3.55
N CYS A 71 -12.11 -3.68 -4.50
CA CYS A 71 -12.54 -4.98 -5.01
C CYS A 71 -11.35 -5.95 -5.19
N MET A 72 -11.65 -7.24 -5.28
CA MET A 72 -10.71 -8.32 -5.58
C MET A 72 -11.41 -9.38 -6.45
N GLU A 73 -10.91 -9.59 -7.66
CA GLU A 73 -11.49 -10.50 -8.67
C GLU A 73 -10.48 -11.56 -9.16
N GLU A 74 -9.33 -11.64 -8.50
CA GLU A 74 -8.20 -12.53 -8.82
C GLU A 74 -8.22 -13.80 -7.96
N ASP A 75 -7.32 -14.74 -8.27
CA ASP A 75 -7.12 -15.92 -7.43
C ASP A 75 -6.44 -15.54 -6.10
N PRO A 76 -7.08 -15.76 -4.93
CA PRO A 76 -6.48 -15.44 -3.64
C PRO A 76 -5.18 -16.22 -3.37
N GLY A 77 -5.11 -17.48 -3.79
CA GLY A 77 -3.95 -18.34 -3.56
C GLY A 77 -2.68 -17.73 -4.14
N HIS A 78 -2.74 -17.31 -5.41
CA HIS A 78 -1.64 -16.61 -6.06
C HIS A 78 -1.25 -15.30 -5.36
N LEU A 79 -2.23 -14.51 -4.89
CA LEU A 79 -1.94 -13.26 -4.15
C LEU A 79 -1.24 -13.53 -2.81
N TYR A 80 -1.59 -14.61 -2.12
CA TYR A 80 -0.98 -15.02 -0.87
C TYR A 80 0.47 -15.49 -1.06
N GLU A 81 0.75 -16.24 -2.13
CA GLU A 81 2.12 -16.63 -2.50
C GLU A 81 3.02 -15.41 -2.71
N LEU A 82 2.52 -14.39 -3.43
CA LEU A 82 3.25 -13.15 -3.66
C LEU A 82 3.44 -12.35 -2.36
N ALA A 83 2.43 -12.30 -1.49
CA ALA A 83 2.53 -11.64 -0.18
C ALA A 83 3.57 -12.31 0.73
N GLY A 84 3.67 -13.64 0.69
CA GLY A 84 4.70 -14.40 1.39
C GLY A 84 6.11 -14.07 0.90
N GLN A 85 6.30 -13.88 -0.41
CA GLN A 85 7.58 -13.44 -0.97
C GLN A 85 7.96 -12.03 -0.49
N LEU A 86 6.99 -11.11 -0.38
CA LEU A 86 7.24 -9.78 0.18
C LEU A 86 7.73 -9.84 1.63
N LYS A 87 7.22 -10.78 2.45
CA LYS A 87 7.70 -10.99 3.83
C LYS A 87 9.16 -11.37 3.89
N ILE A 88 9.61 -12.27 3.03
CA ILE A 88 11.01 -12.71 2.95
C ILE A 88 11.91 -11.50 2.67
N LEU A 89 11.45 -10.59 1.83
CA LEU A 89 12.15 -9.35 1.47
C LEU A 89 11.93 -8.20 2.47
N ARG A 90 11.14 -8.43 3.53
CA ARG A 90 10.76 -7.45 4.56
C ARG A 90 10.06 -6.21 3.97
N ILE A 91 9.17 -6.43 3.02
CA ILE A 91 8.35 -5.40 2.38
C ILE A 91 6.91 -5.52 2.90
N PRO A 92 6.52 -4.79 3.96
CA PRO A 92 5.15 -4.82 4.46
C PRO A 92 4.19 -4.19 3.45
N ALA A 93 3.08 -4.87 3.16
CA ALA A 93 1.99 -4.33 2.36
C ALA A 93 0.91 -3.70 3.25
N PHE A 94 0.72 -2.40 3.11
CA PHE A 94 -0.36 -1.64 3.72
C PHE A 94 -1.56 -1.66 2.80
N MET A 95 -2.57 -2.45 3.16
CA MET A 95 -3.77 -2.69 2.36
C MET A 95 -4.91 -1.79 2.86
N PHE A 96 -5.14 -0.68 2.16
CA PHE A 96 -6.21 0.27 2.47
C PHE A 96 -7.44 -0.03 1.63
N HIS A 97 -8.47 -0.56 2.29
CA HIS A 97 -9.68 -1.02 1.65
C HIS A 97 -10.72 0.08 1.63
N GLU A 98 -11.08 0.49 0.42
CA GLU A 98 -12.19 1.39 0.18
C GLU A 98 -13.51 0.61 0.15
N GLY A 99 -14.46 0.98 1.02
CA GLY A 99 -15.75 0.30 1.04
C GLY A 99 -15.77 -0.97 1.89
N ARG A 100 -16.60 -1.95 1.49
CA ARG A 100 -17.00 -3.08 2.35
C ARG A 100 -17.18 -4.40 1.62
N GLU A 101 -16.54 -4.58 0.46
CA GLU A 101 -16.66 -5.83 -0.30
C GLU A 101 -16.06 -6.99 0.53
N PRO A 102 -16.85 -8.01 0.92
CA PRO A 102 -16.42 -9.01 1.89
C PRO A 102 -15.20 -9.82 1.46
N LEU A 103 -15.11 -10.18 0.18
CA LEU A 103 -14.03 -11.00 -0.35
C LEU A 103 -12.70 -10.23 -0.35
N ALA A 104 -12.70 -8.99 -0.87
CA ALA A 104 -11.59 -8.06 -0.82
C ALA A 104 -11.15 -7.81 0.62
N ALA A 105 -12.09 -7.59 1.55
CA ALA A 105 -11.77 -7.42 2.96
C ALA A 105 -11.03 -8.62 3.57
N SER A 106 -11.37 -9.84 3.16
CA SER A 106 -10.70 -11.06 3.61
C SER A 106 -9.31 -11.19 2.98
N VAL A 107 -9.23 -11.03 1.66
CA VAL A 107 -7.98 -11.20 0.91
C VAL A 107 -6.96 -10.12 1.25
N PHE A 108 -7.37 -8.86 1.39
CA PHE A 108 -6.47 -7.77 1.76
C PHE A 108 -5.94 -7.92 3.19
N ARG A 109 -6.76 -8.42 4.11
CA ARG A 109 -6.30 -8.76 5.47
C ARG A 109 -5.20 -9.82 5.45
N GLU A 110 -5.39 -10.85 4.65
CA GLU A 110 -4.43 -11.94 4.55
C GLU A 110 -3.13 -11.50 3.85
N ILE A 111 -3.21 -10.73 2.76
CA ILE A 111 -2.04 -10.13 2.10
C ILE A 111 -1.24 -9.26 3.10
N ALA A 112 -1.92 -8.42 3.86
CA ALA A 112 -1.29 -7.59 4.89
C ALA A 112 -0.60 -8.46 5.96
N ALA A 113 -1.30 -9.47 6.49
CA ALA A 113 -0.74 -10.36 7.51
C ALA A 113 0.49 -11.13 7.00
N LEU A 114 0.37 -11.77 5.83
CA LEU A 114 1.44 -12.56 5.23
C LEU A 114 2.68 -11.72 4.93
N SER A 115 2.52 -10.52 4.38
CA SER A 115 3.64 -9.60 4.11
C SER A 115 4.22 -8.93 5.37
N GLY A 116 3.54 -9.02 6.53
CA GLY A 116 3.90 -8.32 7.76
C GLY A 116 3.52 -6.83 7.77
N GLY A 117 2.56 -6.44 6.93
CA GLY A 117 1.99 -5.10 6.89
C GLY A 117 0.70 -4.97 7.70
N ALA A 118 -0.21 -4.12 7.23
CA ALA A 118 -1.44 -3.80 7.96
C ALA A 118 -2.61 -3.58 7.01
N TYR A 119 -3.79 -4.03 7.44
CA TYR A 119 -5.04 -3.78 6.75
C TYR A 119 -5.81 -2.67 7.47
N CYS A 120 -6.39 -1.75 6.70
CA CYS A 120 -7.31 -0.75 7.24
C CYS A 120 -8.45 -0.47 6.26
N PRO A 121 -9.72 -0.66 6.67
CA PRO A 121 -10.82 -0.10 5.91
C PRO A 121 -10.88 1.42 6.12
N PHE A 122 -11.28 2.15 5.09
CA PHE A 122 -11.56 3.58 5.17
C PHE A 122 -12.81 3.93 4.35
N ASP A 123 -13.37 5.10 4.66
CA ASP A 123 -14.53 5.66 3.97
C ASP A 123 -14.07 6.80 3.04
N THR A 124 -14.50 6.80 1.78
CA THR A 124 -14.16 7.86 0.82
C THR A 124 -14.77 9.20 1.17
N ALA A 125 -15.85 9.21 1.96
CA ALA A 125 -16.37 10.45 2.53
C ALA A 125 -15.37 11.12 3.51
N ALA A 126 -14.33 10.39 3.93
CA ALA A 126 -13.33 10.85 4.89
C ALA A 126 -11.91 10.86 4.28
N ALA A 127 -11.67 11.75 3.32
CA ALA A 127 -10.33 11.98 2.73
C ALA A 127 -9.24 12.21 3.80
N ASP A 128 -9.60 12.76 4.95
CA ASP A 128 -8.71 12.95 6.10
C ASP A 128 -8.20 11.61 6.68
N GLN A 129 -8.99 10.53 6.62
CA GLN A 129 -8.57 9.21 7.06
C GLN A 129 -7.48 8.65 6.15
N LEU A 130 -7.67 8.70 4.83
CA LEU A 130 -6.66 8.24 3.88
C LEU A 130 -5.38 9.08 4.00
N ARG A 131 -5.51 10.40 4.17
CA ARG A 131 -4.36 11.29 4.45
C ARG A 131 -3.63 10.85 5.71
N GLN A 132 -4.35 10.57 6.80
CA GLN A 132 -3.74 10.13 8.06
C GLN A 132 -3.00 8.80 7.86
N LEU A 133 -3.63 7.82 7.22
CA LEU A 133 -3.03 6.51 6.93
C LEU A 133 -1.73 6.65 6.11
N LEU A 134 -1.76 7.43 5.02
CA LEU A 134 -0.58 7.68 4.18
C LEU A 134 0.54 8.39 4.94
N ARG A 135 0.22 9.34 5.84
CA ARG A 135 1.22 9.95 6.74
C ARG A 135 1.84 8.92 7.68
N GLY A 136 1.04 7.98 8.18
CA GLY A 136 1.51 6.83 8.95
C GLY A 136 2.54 6.00 8.19
N VAL A 137 2.21 5.60 6.96
CA VAL A 137 3.14 4.84 6.11
C VAL A 137 4.39 5.65 5.79
N GLY A 138 4.27 6.94 5.51
CA GLY A 138 5.41 7.82 5.29
C GLY A 138 6.37 7.85 6.48
N ALA A 139 5.84 7.96 7.71
CA ALA A 139 6.62 7.88 8.94
C ALA A 139 7.29 6.51 9.09
N PHE A 140 6.54 5.43 8.83
CA PHE A 140 7.08 4.07 8.86
C PHE A 140 8.22 3.87 7.85
N SER A 141 8.06 4.33 6.61
CA SER A 141 9.08 4.20 5.57
C SER A 141 10.34 5.01 5.87
N ALA A 142 10.19 6.17 6.54
CA ALA A 142 11.31 7.03 6.89
C ALA A 142 12.06 6.61 8.16
N GLY A 143 11.38 6.00 9.14
CA GLY A 143 11.95 5.73 10.47
C GLY A 143 11.50 4.43 11.13
N GLY A 144 10.92 3.51 10.37
CA GLY A 144 10.44 2.21 10.84
C GLY A 144 9.26 2.30 11.81
N LEU A 145 9.03 1.20 12.54
CA LEU A 145 7.92 1.08 13.48
C LEU A 145 7.96 2.16 14.59
N SER A 146 9.15 2.54 15.06
CA SER A 146 9.29 3.58 16.09
C SER A 146 8.74 4.93 15.63
N ALA A 147 8.98 5.33 14.38
CA ALA A 147 8.47 6.60 13.85
C ALA A 147 6.95 6.57 13.69
N LEU A 148 6.40 5.44 13.23
CA LEU A 148 4.95 5.24 13.19
C LEU A 148 4.33 5.27 14.59
N GLN A 149 4.96 4.64 15.58
CA GLN A 149 4.50 4.64 16.98
C GLN A 149 4.46 6.05 17.57
N GLN A 150 5.52 6.85 17.37
CA GLN A 150 5.55 8.24 17.83
C GLN A 150 4.45 9.09 17.20
N LEU A 151 4.21 8.92 15.89
CA LEU A 151 3.11 9.61 15.21
C LEU A 151 1.74 9.15 15.73
N ALA A 152 1.56 7.83 15.92
CA ALA A 152 0.32 7.24 16.41
C ALA A 152 0.00 7.66 17.85
N GLN A 153 1.00 7.82 18.71
CA GLN A 153 0.81 8.35 20.07
C GLN A 153 0.30 9.80 20.08
N ARG A 154 0.69 10.60 19.07
CA ARG A 154 0.30 12.01 18.95
C ARG A 154 -1.06 12.19 18.28
N GLU A 155 -1.34 11.43 17.22
CA GLU A 155 -2.53 11.63 16.38
C GLU A 155 -3.65 10.60 16.65
N GLY A 156 -3.35 9.48 17.30
CA GLY A 156 -4.32 8.44 17.65
C GLY A 156 -4.98 7.78 16.44
N GLY A 157 -6.25 7.39 16.62
CA GLY A 157 -7.12 6.94 15.53
C GLY A 157 -6.64 5.69 14.79
N GLN A 158 -6.66 5.73 13.45
CA GLN A 158 -6.30 4.58 12.62
C GLN A 158 -4.81 4.23 12.71
N LEU A 159 -3.94 5.18 13.06
CA LEU A 159 -2.50 4.93 13.19
C LEU A 159 -2.18 3.94 14.31
N LEU A 160 -2.91 4.01 15.43
CA LEU A 160 -2.77 3.03 16.51
C LEU A 160 -3.16 1.62 16.05
N LYS A 161 -4.09 1.49 15.09
CA LYS A 161 -4.46 0.19 14.51
C LYS A 161 -3.38 -0.34 13.57
N LEU A 162 -2.68 0.54 12.83
CA LEU A 162 -1.54 0.12 12.00
C LEU A 162 -0.41 -0.42 12.89
N VAL A 163 -0.04 0.31 13.95
CA VAL A 163 1.00 -0.11 14.90
C VAL A 163 0.73 -1.51 15.45
N LYS A 164 -0.49 -1.76 15.95
CA LYS A 164 -0.88 -3.05 16.55
C LYS A 164 -0.81 -4.25 15.60
N GLN A 165 -0.88 -4.00 14.29
CA GLN A 165 -0.82 -5.06 13.27
C GLN A 165 0.61 -5.38 12.87
N ILE A 166 1.49 -4.39 12.83
CA ILE A 166 2.89 -4.53 12.41
C ILE A 166 3.78 -5.07 13.54
N ASP A 167 3.41 -4.81 14.79
CA ASP A 167 4.14 -5.28 15.98
C ASP A 167 3.92 -6.78 16.30
N ARG A 168 3.57 -7.59 15.29
CA ARG A 168 3.28 -9.03 15.41
C ARG A 168 4.32 -9.86 14.67
#